data_AF-A0A7H8L3J3-F1
#
_entry.id   AF-A0A7H8L3J3-F1
#
_cell.length_a   1.000
_cell.length_b   1.000
_cell.length_c   1.000
_cell.angle_alpha   90.00
_cell.angle_beta   90.00
_cell.angle_gamma   90.00
#
_symmetry.space_group_name_H-M   'P 1'
#
loop_
_entity.id
_entity.type
_entity.pdbx_description
1 polymer ?
#
loop_
_entity_poly.entity_id
_entity_poly.type
_entity_poly.pdbx_seq_one_letter_code
_entity_poly.pdbx_strand_id
1 'polypeptide(L)'
;MNPAPLLGALGAMVLAVGALAVAHRVRPEVPEGEPFPEPHPTLGAIGSGLLSGFTLLTGFLIATGWAAHSTGIVPPDGLYVADLAAGGSVLLYPSLAGLPFTPRYVTAVCLFGLLVGYVMVTAVQLRP
;
A
#
# COMPACT_ATOMS: atom_id res chain seq x y z
N MET A 1 -9.64 21.11 10.21
CA MET A 1 -9.16 19.72 10.05
C MET A 1 -8.00 19.74 9.06
N ASN A 2 -6.90 19.05 9.34
CA ASN A 2 -5.77 18.96 8.40
C ASN A 2 -6.16 18.04 7.22
N PRO A 3 -6.18 18.53 5.96
CA PRO A 3 -6.60 17.73 4.82
C PRO A 3 -5.54 16.72 4.35
N ALA A 4 -4.30 16.82 4.83
CA ALA A 4 -3.20 16.01 4.31
C ALA A 4 -3.41 14.48 4.40
N PRO A 5 -4.03 13.88 5.43
CA PRO A 5 -4.29 12.43 5.41
C PRO A 5 -5.27 12.01 4.31
N LEU A 6 -6.24 12.87 4.00
CA LEU A 6 -7.18 12.65 2.90
C LEU A 6 -6.48 12.77 1.54
N LEU A 7 -5.57 13.73 1.38
CA LEU A 7 -4.76 13.83 0.16
C LEU A 7 -3.83 12.62 0.00
N GLY A 8 -3.25 12.12 1.10
CA GLY A 8 -2.48 10.88 1.12
C GLY A 8 -3.30 9.67 0.69
N ALA A 9 -4.52 9.54 1.22
CA ALA A 9 -5.46 8.49 0.84
C ALA A 9 -5.76 8.53 -0.67
N LEU A 10 -6.10 9.71 -1.21
CA LEU A 10 -6.37 9.87 -2.64
C LEU A 10 -5.14 9.56 -3.50
N GLY A 11 -3.95 10.01 -3.09
CA GLY A 11 -2.69 9.72 -3.80
C GLY A 11 -2.38 8.23 -3.85
N ALA A 12 -2.51 7.52 -2.72
CA ALA A 12 -2.28 6.08 -2.64
C ALA A 12 -3.33 5.27 -3.42
N MET A 13 -4.60 5.69 -3.38
CA MET A 13 -5.66 5.12 -4.20
C MET A 13 -5.35 5.25 -5.70
N VAL A 14 -4.99 6.46 -6.15
CA VAL A 14 -4.63 6.71 -7.57
C VAL A 14 -3.43 5.87 -7.97
N LEU A 15 -2.41 5.75 -7.12
CA LEU A 15 -1.24 4.91 -7.37
C LEU A 15 -1.63 3.43 -7.54
N ALA A 16 -2.40 2.87 -6.61
CA ALA A 16 -2.75 1.45 -6.62
C ALA A 16 -3.66 1.09 -7.81
N VAL A 17 -4.68 1.90 -8.07
CA VAL A 17 -5.61 1.69 -9.21
C VAL A 17 -4.91 1.95 -10.53
N GLY A 18 -4.10 3.01 -10.61
CA GLY A 18 -3.32 3.35 -11.80
C GLY A 18 -2.34 2.24 -12.15
N ALA A 19 -1.60 1.72 -11.17
CA ALA A 19 -0.71 0.58 -11.37
C ALA A 19 -1.47 -0.65 -11.86
N LEU A 20 -2.65 -0.94 -11.31
CA LEU A 20 -3.47 -2.08 -11.73
C LEU A 20 -3.94 -1.92 -13.18
N ALA A 21 -4.40 -0.71 -13.55
CA ALA A 21 -4.85 -0.40 -14.90
C ALA A 21 -3.70 -0.51 -15.92
N VAL A 22 -2.51 0.00 -15.58
CA VAL A 22 -1.32 -0.11 -16.44
C VAL A 22 -0.89 -1.57 -16.57
N ALA A 23 -0.80 -2.30 -15.47
CA ALA A 23 -0.42 -3.71 -15.49
C ALA A 23 -1.40 -4.53 -16.34
N HIS A 24 -2.70 -4.28 -16.24
CA HIS A 24 -3.70 -4.94 -17.06
C HIS A 24 -3.51 -4.67 -18.56
N ARG A 25 -3.13 -3.45 -18.95
CA ARG A 25 -2.91 -3.09 -20.37
C ARG A 25 -1.64 -3.68 -20.96
N VAL A 26 -0.60 -3.86 -20.15
CA VAL A 26 0.71 -4.36 -20.60
C VAL A 26 0.81 -5.88 -20.52
N ARG A 27 -0.18 -6.54 -19.89
CA ARG A 27 -0.18 -8.00 -19.79
C ARG A 27 -0.23 -8.66 -21.17
N PRO A 28 0.64 -9.66 -21.43
CA PRO A 28 0.53 -10.48 -22.62
C PRO A 28 -0.84 -11.14 -22.69
N GLU A 29 -1.40 -11.24 -23.90
CA GLU A 29 -2.59 -12.05 -24.13
C GLU A 29 -2.26 -13.51 -23.86
N VAL A 30 -3.10 -14.18 -23.08
CA VAL A 30 -2.97 -15.62 -22.83
C VAL A 30 -3.29 -16.33 -24.16
N PRO A 31 -2.39 -17.20 -24.68
CA PRO A 31 -2.63 -17.94 -25.91
C PRO A 31 -3.96 -18.72 -25.84
N GLU A 32 -4.73 -18.70 -26.92
CA GLU A 32 -6.01 -19.42 -26.99
C GLU A 32 -5.82 -20.91 -26.64
N GLY A 33 -6.51 -21.39 -25.62
CA GLY A 33 -6.49 -22.79 -25.18
C GLY A 33 -5.66 -23.06 -23.92
N GLU A 34 -4.88 -22.09 -23.42
CA GLU A 34 -4.24 -22.21 -22.11
C GLU A 34 -5.14 -21.66 -21.00
N PRO A 35 -5.26 -22.35 -19.85
CA PRO A 35 -5.98 -21.82 -18.70
C PRO A 35 -5.32 -20.52 -18.23
N PHE A 36 -6.14 -19.55 -17.83
CA PHE A 36 -5.62 -18.33 -17.19
C PHE A 36 -4.71 -18.75 -16.03
N PRO A 37 -3.46 -18.26 -15.96
CA PRO A 37 -2.55 -18.68 -14.90
C PRO A 37 -3.17 -18.31 -13.55
N GLU A 38 -3.58 -19.32 -12.79
CA GLU A 38 -4.04 -19.10 -11.43
C GLU A 38 -2.88 -18.50 -10.62
N PRO A 39 -3.14 -17.50 -9.75
CA PRO A 39 -2.09 -16.93 -8.93
C PRO A 39 -1.46 -18.05 -8.10
N HIS A 40 -0.18 -18.34 -8.37
CA HIS A 40 0.55 -19.38 -7.64
C HIS A 40 0.44 -19.10 -6.12
N PRO A 41 0.16 -20.10 -5.27
CA PRO A 41 -0.14 -19.88 -3.84
C PRO A 41 0.95 -19.12 -3.06
N THR A 42 2.20 -19.13 -3.52
CA THR A 42 3.28 -18.29 -2.95
C THR A 42 3.02 -16.79 -3.11
N LEU A 43 2.24 -16.35 -4.10
CA LEU A 43 1.77 -14.96 -4.22
C LEU A 43 0.82 -14.59 -3.06
N GLY A 44 0.10 -15.54 -2.46
CA GLY A 44 -0.67 -15.25 -1.24
C GLY A 44 0.24 -14.84 -0.08
N ALA A 45 1.32 -15.60 0.13
CA ALA A 45 2.27 -15.40 1.22
C ALA A 45 3.10 -14.10 1.09
N ILE A 46 3.45 -13.70 -0.14
CA ILE A 46 4.16 -12.44 -0.38
C ILE A 46 3.27 -11.25 0.00
N GLY A 47 1.99 -11.28 -0.43
CA GLY A 47 1.04 -10.22 -0.11
C GLY A 47 0.81 -10.06 1.40
N SER A 48 0.66 -11.18 2.11
CA SER A 48 0.49 -11.14 3.58
C SER A 48 1.76 -10.64 4.28
N GLY A 49 2.94 -11.11 3.87
CA GLY A 49 4.22 -10.66 4.42
C GLY A 49 4.45 -9.16 4.25
N LEU A 50 4.20 -8.62 3.05
CA LEU A 50 4.30 -7.19 2.78
C LEU A 50 3.33 -6.37 3.64
N LEU A 51 2.08 -6.80 3.74
CA LEU A 51 1.07 -6.11 4.54
C LEU A 51 1.41 -6.15 6.04
N SER A 52 1.88 -7.30 6.55
CA SER A 52 2.32 -7.42 7.94
C SER A 52 3.52 -6.53 8.24
N GLY A 53 4.52 -6.50 7.36
CA GLY A 53 5.69 -5.63 7.50
C GLY A 53 5.31 -4.15 7.52
N PHE A 54 4.45 -3.71 6.60
CA PHE A 54 3.89 -2.36 6.60
C PHE A 54 3.15 -2.07 7.90
N THR A 55 2.19 -2.92 8.31
CA THR A 55 1.38 -2.69 9.51
C THR A 55 2.24 -2.54 10.77
N LEU A 56 3.28 -3.37 10.92
CA LEU A 56 4.21 -3.29 12.05
C LEU A 56 5.03 -2.00 12.03
N LEU A 57 5.58 -1.63 10.86
CA LEU A 57 6.42 -0.45 10.72
C LEU A 57 5.63 0.85 10.89
N THR A 58 4.49 0.98 10.21
CA THR A 58 3.63 2.17 10.33
C THR A 58 3.02 2.26 11.73
N GLY A 59 2.61 1.13 12.32
CA GLY A 59 2.12 1.07 13.69
C GLY A 59 3.17 1.55 14.70
N PHE A 60 4.43 1.12 14.52
CA PHE A 60 5.55 1.61 15.32
C PHE A 60 5.75 3.13 15.18
N LEU A 61 5.72 3.67 13.96
CA LEU A 61 5.85 5.12 13.71
C LEU A 61 4.72 5.94 14.33
N ILE A 62 3.48 5.44 14.27
CA ILE A 62 2.33 6.09 14.93
C ILE A 62 2.52 6.10 16.44
N ALA A 63 2.88 4.96 17.04
CA ALA A 63 3.07 4.85 18.48
C ALA A 63 4.22 5.74 18.97
N THR A 64 5.34 5.73 18.26
CA THR A 64 6.51 6.55 18.61
C THR A 64 6.32 8.02 18.32
N GLY A 65 5.58 8.41 17.27
CA GLY A 65 5.19 9.80 17.03
C GLY A 65 4.32 10.36 18.16
N TRP A 66 3.34 9.59 18.64
CA TRP A 66 2.58 9.95 19.83
C TRP A 66 3.47 10.11 21.07
N ALA A 67 4.38 9.15 21.32
CA ALA A 67 5.29 9.21 22.45
C ALA A 67 6.32 10.35 22.35
N ALA A 68 6.71 10.76 21.15
CA ALA A 68 7.66 11.84 20.93
C ALA A 68 7.16 13.18 21.48
N HIS A 69 5.84 13.42 21.48
CA HIS A 69 5.23 14.63 22.03
C HIS A 69 5.44 14.79 23.55
N SER A 70 5.60 13.70 24.28
CA SER A 70 5.85 13.72 25.73
C SER A 70 7.31 13.49 26.10
N THR A 71 8.07 12.77 25.27
CA THR A 71 9.46 12.39 25.56
C THR A 71 10.51 13.25 24.84
N GLY A 72 10.14 13.95 23.78
CA GLY A 72 11.05 14.70 22.92
C GLY A 72 11.96 13.83 22.03
N ILE A 73 11.80 12.50 22.07
CA ILE A 73 12.59 11.56 21.28
C ILE A 73 11.85 11.27 19.97
N VAL A 74 12.45 11.67 18.85
CA VAL A 74 11.84 11.54 17.52
C VAL A 74 12.41 10.32 16.80
N PRO A 75 11.57 9.53 16.08
CA PRO A 75 12.06 8.45 15.24
C PRO A 75 13.01 8.96 14.14
N PRO A 76 14.07 8.20 13.78
CA PRO A 76 14.97 8.59 12.71
C PRO A 76 14.26 8.62 11.35
N ASP A 77 14.63 9.60 10.50
CA ASP A 77 14.02 9.83 9.18
C ASP A 77 14.03 8.58 8.29
N GLY A 78 15.06 7.74 8.42
CA GLY A 78 15.18 6.50 7.66
C GLY A 78 14.00 5.52 7.86
N LEU A 79 13.34 5.55 9.03
CA LEU A 79 12.16 4.70 9.26
C LEU A 79 10.94 5.17 8.47
N TYR A 80 10.76 6.48 8.29
CA TYR A 80 9.70 7.04 7.44
C TYR A 80 9.93 6.71 5.96
N VAL A 81 11.20 6.71 5.52
CA VAL A 81 11.56 6.28 4.15
C VAL A 81 11.27 4.79 3.96
N ALA A 82 11.61 3.96 4.96
CA ALA A 82 11.29 2.53 4.94
C ALA A 82 9.77 2.28 4.92
N ASP A 83 9.00 3.08 5.66
CA ASP A 83 7.53 3.01 5.70
C ASP A 83 6.91 3.38 4.34
N LEU A 84 7.42 4.43 3.71
CA LEU A 84 7.04 4.82 2.35
C LEU A 84 7.31 3.69 1.35
N ALA A 85 8.49 3.05 1.45
CA ALA A 85 8.86 1.93 0.58
C ALA A 85 7.97 0.69 0.82
N ALA A 86 7.66 0.39 2.08
CA ALA A 86 6.76 -0.70 2.45
C ALA A 86 5.33 -0.44 1.94
N GLY A 87 4.79 0.75 2.20
CA GLY A 87 3.48 1.19 1.71
C GLY A 87 3.41 1.15 0.18
N GLY A 88 4.43 1.66 -0.52
CA GLY A 88 4.52 1.58 -1.98
C GLY A 88 4.51 0.14 -2.49
N SER A 89 5.30 -0.74 -1.87
CA SER A 89 5.35 -2.17 -2.24
C SER A 89 3.98 -2.84 -2.09
N VAL A 90 3.30 -2.56 -0.97
CA VAL A 90 1.97 -3.06 -0.67
C VAL A 90 0.92 -2.56 -1.68
N LEU A 91 0.98 -1.29 -2.08
CA LEU A 91 0.07 -0.69 -3.06
C LEU A 91 0.28 -1.24 -4.48
N LEU A 92 1.51 -1.55 -4.85
CA LEU A 92 1.86 -2.08 -6.17
C LEU A 92 1.62 -3.59 -6.28
N TYR A 93 1.66 -4.30 -5.15
CA TYR A 93 1.56 -5.76 -5.11
C TYR A 93 0.34 -6.33 -5.85
N PRO A 94 -0.89 -5.80 -5.68
CA PRO A 94 -2.06 -6.27 -6.43
C PRO A 94 -1.86 -6.32 -7.96
N SER A 95 -1.15 -5.32 -8.49
CA SER A 95 -0.88 -5.16 -9.92
C SER A 95 0.11 -6.22 -10.41
N LEU A 96 1.16 -6.45 -9.61
CA LEU A 96 2.20 -7.47 -9.84
C LEU A 96 1.65 -8.90 -9.68
N ALA A 97 0.73 -9.11 -8.74
CA ALA A 97 0.13 -10.41 -8.44
C ALA A 97 -0.87 -10.90 -9.50
N GLY A 98 -1.10 -10.13 -10.56
CA GLY A 98 -1.95 -10.61 -11.66
C GLY A 98 -3.45 -10.36 -11.45
N LEU A 99 -3.89 -9.52 -10.50
CA LEU A 99 -5.32 -9.30 -10.29
C LEU A 99 -6.00 -8.72 -11.56
N PRO A 100 -7.18 -9.21 -11.95
CA PRO A 100 -7.87 -8.75 -13.15
C PRO A 100 -8.58 -7.41 -12.90
N PHE A 101 -8.70 -6.59 -13.95
CA PHE A 101 -9.27 -5.24 -13.86
C PHE A 101 -10.81 -5.27 -13.95
N THR A 102 -11.45 -5.92 -12.98
CA THR A 102 -12.91 -5.96 -12.86
C THR A 102 -13.41 -5.00 -11.77
N PRO A 103 -14.68 -4.55 -11.80
CA PRO A 103 -15.23 -3.62 -10.81
C PRO A 103 -15.04 -4.07 -9.36
N ARG A 104 -15.10 -5.39 -9.11
CA ARG A 104 -14.87 -5.98 -7.79
C ARG A 104 -13.46 -5.72 -7.28
N TYR A 105 -12.44 -6.03 -8.09
CA TYR A 105 -11.04 -5.87 -7.68
C TYR A 105 -10.61 -4.41 -7.65
N VAL A 106 -11.10 -3.59 -8.59
CA VAL A 106 -10.89 -2.13 -8.57
C VAL A 106 -11.43 -1.54 -7.26
N THR A 107 -12.65 -1.90 -6.86
CA THR A 107 -13.24 -1.41 -5.59
C THR A 107 -12.40 -1.84 -4.38
N ALA A 108 -11.94 -3.09 -4.34
CA ALA A 108 -11.09 -3.58 -3.25
C ALA A 108 -9.75 -2.81 -3.19
N VAL A 109 -9.09 -2.61 -4.33
CA VAL A 109 -7.82 -1.86 -4.44
C VAL A 109 -8.02 -0.38 -4.10
N CYS A 110 -9.15 0.22 -4.45
CA CYS A 110 -9.48 1.59 -4.04
C CYS A 110 -9.53 1.73 -2.52
N LEU A 111 -10.35 0.91 -1.84
CA LEU A 111 -10.51 0.97 -0.39
C LEU A 111 -9.19 0.70 0.34
N PHE A 112 -8.43 -0.26 -0.19
CA PHE A 112 -7.11 -0.57 0.32
C PHE A 112 -6.13 0.59 0.19
N GLY A 113 -6.05 1.20 -1.00
CA GLY A 113 -5.19 2.34 -1.26
C GLY A 113 -5.54 3.55 -0.40
N LEU A 114 -6.83 3.84 -0.25
CA LEU A 114 -7.32 4.90 0.65
C LEU A 114 -6.84 4.68 2.08
N LEU A 115 -6.98 3.46 2.62
CA LEU A 115 -6.57 3.14 3.97
C LEU A 115 -5.05 3.29 4.17
N VAL A 116 -4.24 2.68 3.30
CA VAL A 116 -2.77 2.74 3.39
C VAL A 116 -2.27 4.18 3.33
N GLY A 117 -2.76 4.97 2.36
CA GLY A 117 -2.35 6.36 2.22
C GLY A 117 -2.74 7.24 3.40
N TYR A 118 -3.95 7.03 3.96
CA TYR A 118 -4.41 7.77 5.13
C TYR A 118 -3.50 7.51 6.34
N VAL A 119 -3.22 6.23 6.63
CA VAL A 119 -2.47 5.83 7.83
C VAL A 119 -1.00 6.27 7.72
N MET A 120 -0.39 6.11 6.55
CA MET A 120 1.00 6.53 6.30
C MET A 120 1.19 8.05 6.49
N VAL A 121 0.30 8.87 5.91
CA VAL A 121 0.39 10.33 6.10
C VAL A 121 0.06 10.73 7.54
N THR A 122 -0.82 9.99 8.22
CA THR A 122 -1.08 10.20 9.65
C THR A 122 0.18 9.93 10.48
N ALA A 123 0.94 8.88 10.19
CA ALA A 123 2.19 8.57 10.87
C ALA A 123 3.21 9.71 10.75
N VAL A 124 3.31 10.33 9.57
CA VAL A 124 4.18 11.50 9.34
C VAL A 124 3.70 12.72 10.13
N GLN A 125 2.39 12.96 10.21
CA GLN A 125 1.83 14.11 10.93
C GLN A 125 1.96 14.03 12.45
N LEU A 126 2.13 12.82 12.98
CA LEU A 126 2.38 12.61 14.40
C LEU A 126 3.83 12.89 14.78
N ARG A 127 4.68 13.28 13.82
CA ARG A 127 6.00 13.81 14.13
C ARG A 127 5.86 15.23 14.71
N PRO A 128 6.44 15.50 15.90
CA PRO A 128 6.39 16.83 16.53
C PRO A 128 7.21 17.90 15.78
#